data_AF-A0A811TEF3-F1
#
_entry.id   AF-A0A811TEF3-F1
#
_cell.length_a   1.000
_cell.length_b   1.000
_cell.length_c   1.000
_cell.angle_alpha   90.00
_cell.angle_beta   90.00
_cell.angle_gamma   90.00
#
_symmetry.space_group_name_H-M   'P 1'
#
loop_
_entity.id
_entity.type
_entity.pdbx_description
1 polymer ?
#
loop_
_entity_poly.entity_id
_entity_poly.type
_entity_poly.pdbx_seq_one_letter_code
_entity_poly.pdbx_strand_id
1 'polypeptide(L)'
;MSLGKSISLFLIDGIPDGVIACELSNWTGKGYKIPRNSLKDVSNRSDLKKPGVYFLIGHNEDDKETVYIGESEDVFKRLYQHQEKDFWTEALVFISKDENLNKAHIKYLEFSLHNEAVEANRYKVFNSNVPTKPAISEAEIAVMSGFSTNLKLLVGALGFRIFEKLTKSLTSKQDKYLIDAARGAVATGIMTTEGFVVVKGSKIASTEVPSMPESFKKKRAQIISENVVIDFEFTQDYLFSSPSTAAAVVMGRSANGLKEWKLEDGSNLGENEQKD
;
A
#
# COMPACT_ATOMS: atom_id res chain seq x y z
N MET A 1 0.09 14.36 -22.35
CA MET A 1 1.41 13.71 -22.22
C MET A 1 1.81 13.76 -20.75
N SER A 2 2.20 12.65 -20.15
CA SER A 2 2.82 12.67 -18.83
C SER A 2 4.23 13.26 -18.94
N LEU A 3 4.53 14.29 -18.15
CA LEU A 3 5.87 14.85 -18.07
C LEU A 3 6.72 13.94 -17.19
N GLY A 4 7.93 13.61 -17.64
CA GLY A 4 8.91 12.89 -16.84
C GLY A 4 9.24 13.68 -15.56
N LYS A 5 9.51 12.97 -14.47
CA LYS A 5 9.96 13.56 -13.20
C LYS A 5 11.33 12.98 -12.87
N SER A 6 12.25 13.84 -12.45
CA SER A 6 13.58 13.46 -11.98
C SER A 6 13.58 13.43 -10.45
N ILE A 7 13.98 12.28 -9.90
CA ILE A 7 14.13 12.05 -8.46
C ILE A 7 15.63 12.01 -8.16
N SER A 8 16.06 12.76 -7.15
CA SER A 8 17.41 12.68 -6.60
C SER A 8 17.37 11.89 -5.30
N LEU A 9 18.22 10.87 -5.19
CA LEU A 9 18.45 10.11 -3.97
C LEU A 9 19.87 10.39 -3.47
N PHE A 10 19.98 10.78 -2.21
CA PHE A 10 21.25 11.03 -1.55
C PHE A 10 21.37 10.11 -0.33
N LEU A 11 22.24 9.11 -0.43
CA LEU A 11 22.56 8.17 0.64
C LEU A 11 23.51 8.88 1.60
N ILE A 12 23.03 9.26 2.79
CA ILE A 12 23.75 10.16 3.71
C ILE A 12 25.01 9.50 4.26
N ASP A 13 24.94 8.20 4.51
CA ASP A 13 26.00 7.34 5.02
C ASP A 13 26.68 6.53 3.91
N GLY A 14 26.24 6.67 2.65
CA GLY A 14 26.70 5.87 1.52
C GLY A 14 26.20 4.41 1.54
N ILE A 15 25.25 4.07 2.42
CA ILE A 15 24.73 2.71 2.57
C ILE A 15 23.33 2.64 1.92
N PRO A 16 23.06 1.66 1.03
CA PRO A 16 21.76 1.52 0.37
C PRO A 16 20.57 1.37 1.34
N ASP A 17 20.78 0.65 2.45
CA ASP A 17 19.76 0.44 3.49
C ASP A 17 19.88 1.44 4.65
N GLY A 18 20.71 2.46 4.50
CA GLY A 18 20.96 3.51 5.48
C GLY A 18 19.96 4.66 5.42
N VAL A 19 20.38 5.83 5.90
CA VAL A 19 19.54 7.04 5.82
C VAL A 19 19.60 7.64 4.42
N ILE A 20 18.45 7.73 3.75
CA ILE A 20 18.34 8.27 2.40
C ILE A 20 17.56 9.59 2.44
N ALA A 21 18.09 10.63 1.82
CA ALA A 21 17.34 11.83 1.47
C ALA A 21 16.80 11.71 0.04
N CYS A 22 15.55 12.10 -0.20
CA CYS A 22 14.97 12.12 -1.55
C CYS A 22 14.28 13.44 -1.86
N GLU A 23 14.44 13.90 -3.10
CA GLU A 23 13.84 15.14 -3.59
C GLU A 23 13.40 15.01 -5.05
N LEU A 24 12.43 15.83 -5.45
CA LEU A 24 12.00 16.00 -6.84
C LEU A 24 12.55 17.30 -7.41
N SER A 25 12.97 17.29 -8.67
CA SER A 25 13.38 18.51 -9.38
C SER A 25 12.23 19.53 -9.40
N ASN A 26 12.55 20.79 -9.08
CA ASN A 26 11.61 21.91 -8.98
C ASN A 26 10.48 21.73 -7.93
N TRP A 27 10.68 20.88 -6.93
CA TRP A 27 9.77 20.75 -5.79
C TRP A 27 10.43 21.25 -4.51
N THR A 28 9.65 21.95 -3.68
CA THR A 28 10.12 22.53 -2.41
C THR A 28 10.10 21.55 -1.25
N GLY A 29 9.46 20.39 -1.43
CA GLY A 29 9.48 19.31 -0.47
C GLY A 29 10.81 18.54 -0.45
N LYS A 30 11.06 17.91 0.69
CA LYS A 30 12.20 17.01 0.91
C LYS A 30 11.74 15.81 1.73
N GLY A 31 12.11 14.63 1.25
CA GLY A 31 11.81 13.35 1.88
C GLY A 31 13.03 12.73 2.55
N TYR A 32 12.79 11.92 3.56
CA TYR A 32 13.79 11.08 4.21
C TYR A 32 13.25 9.67 4.42
N LYS A 33 14.08 8.66 4.13
CA LYS A 33 13.93 7.30 4.62
C LYS A 33 14.94 7.10 5.75
N ILE A 34 14.45 6.75 6.94
CA ILE A 34 15.25 6.62 8.16
C ILE A 34 14.97 5.24 8.76
N PRO A 35 15.94 4.31 8.69
CA PRO A 35 15.89 3.06 9.45
C PRO A 35 15.77 3.34 10.97
N ARG A 36 14.99 2.54 11.70
CA ARG A 36 14.75 2.74 13.14
C ARG A 36 16.05 2.77 13.96
N ASN A 37 17.00 1.91 13.61
CA ASN A 37 18.32 1.84 14.23
C ASN A 37 19.19 3.09 13.97
N SER A 38 18.94 3.81 12.86
CA SER A 38 19.65 5.03 12.48
C SER A 38 18.96 6.33 12.94
N LEU A 39 17.91 6.24 13.76
CA LEU A 39 17.19 7.44 14.22
C LEU A 39 18.12 8.38 15.03
N LYS A 40 19.07 7.83 15.79
CA LYS A 40 20.02 8.65 16.55
C LYS A 40 20.97 9.44 15.63
N ASP A 41 21.31 8.89 14.47
CA ASP A 41 22.27 9.47 13.54
C ASP A 41 21.74 10.78 12.92
N VAL A 42 20.42 10.94 12.89
CA VAL A 42 19.76 12.13 12.34
C VAL A 42 19.43 13.20 13.39
N SER A 43 19.81 13.02 14.67
CA SER A 43 19.45 13.95 15.77
C SER A 43 19.96 15.39 15.59
N ASN A 44 21.09 15.53 14.89
CA ASN A 44 21.76 16.80 14.66
C ASN A 44 21.21 17.54 13.43
N ARG A 45 20.25 16.96 12.70
CA ARG A 45 19.70 17.55 11.49
C ARG A 45 18.57 18.51 11.84
N SER A 46 18.83 19.80 11.63
CA SER A 46 17.90 20.89 11.96
C SER A 46 16.63 20.87 11.11
N ASP A 47 16.69 20.31 9.91
CA ASP A 47 15.56 20.22 9.00
C ASP A 47 14.51 19.19 9.45
N LEU A 48 14.89 18.14 10.18
CA LEU A 48 13.93 17.23 10.84
C LEU A 48 13.25 17.82 12.07
N LYS A 49 13.71 18.99 12.56
CA LYS A 49 13.09 19.75 13.65
C LYS A 49 12.12 20.82 13.12
N LYS A 50 11.59 20.61 11.91
CA LYS A 50 10.62 21.47 11.24
C LYS A 50 9.27 20.78 11.11
N PRO A 51 8.19 21.55 10.82
CA PRO A 51 6.90 20.99 10.47
C PRO A 51 6.94 20.01 9.30
N GLY A 52 6.32 18.85 9.49
CA GLY A 52 6.24 17.83 8.46
C GLY A 52 5.24 16.73 8.78
N VAL A 53 5.11 15.81 7.83
CA VAL A 53 4.38 14.56 7.98
C VAL A 53 5.34 13.38 7.93
N TYR A 54 5.01 12.30 8.63
CA TYR A 54 5.83 11.10 8.69
C TYR A 54 4.97 9.83 8.65
N PHE A 55 5.63 8.75 8.24
CA PHE A 55 5.10 7.41 8.14
C PHE A 55 6.01 6.51 8.97
N LEU A 56 5.45 5.70 9.88
CA LEU A 56 6.16 4.60 10.50
C LEU A 56 5.69 3.31 9.84
N ILE A 57 6.61 2.56 9.26
CA ILE A 57 6.32 1.41 8.40
C ILE A 57 6.99 0.17 8.98
N GLY A 58 6.27 -0.94 8.96
CA GLY A 58 6.78 -2.25 9.36
C GLY A 58 5.68 -3.30 9.30
N HIS A 59 5.72 -4.28 10.20
CA HIS A 59 4.79 -5.40 10.24
C HIS A 59 4.15 -5.50 11.64
N ASN A 60 2.86 -5.84 11.72
CA ASN A 60 2.22 -6.12 13.00
C ASN A 60 2.49 -7.56 13.48
N GLU A 61 1.93 -7.93 14.63
CA GLU A 61 2.05 -9.29 15.20
C GLU A 61 1.55 -10.42 14.27
N ASP A 62 0.66 -10.10 13.32
CA ASP A 62 0.15 -11.04 12.32
C ASP A 62 0.99 -11.06 11.03
N ASP A 63 2.17 -10.44 11.03
CA ASP A 63 3.06 -10.27 9.88
C ASP A 63 2.40 -9.53 8.70
N LYS A 64 1.46 -8.63 8.98
CA LYS A 64 0.85 -7.76 7.97
C LYS A 64 1.56 -6.43 7.90
N GLU A 65 1.85 -6.00 6.66
CA GLU A 65 2.32 -4.65 6.36
C GLU A 65 1.43 -3.60 7.07
N THR A 66 2.06 -2.77 7.88
CA THR A 66 1.39 -1.82 8.78
C THR A 66 2.02 -0.46 8.66
N VAL A 67 1.19 0.58 8.63
CA VAL A 67 1.61 1.98 8.55
C VAL A 67 0.95 2.81 9.64
N TYR A 68 1.71 3.67 10.30
CA TYR A 68 1.20 4.79 11.10
C TYR A 68 1.52 6.09 10.39
N ILE A 69 0.54 6.98 10.26
CA ILE A 69 0.69 8.27 9.57
C ILE A 69 0.51 9.36 10.62
N GLY A 70 1.47 10.28 10.71
CA GLY A 70 1.43 11.34 11.71
C GLY A 70 1.94 12.67 11.20
N GLU A 71 1.57 13.75 11.88
CA GLU A 71 2.15 15.08 11.72
C GLU A 71 2.93 15.52 12.97
N SER A 72 3.91 16.42 12.77
CA SER A 72 4.49 17.17 13.88
C SER A 72 5.12 18.48 13.42
N GLU A 73 5.20 19.46 14.33
CA GLU A 73 6.01 20.67 14.17
C GLU A 73 7.50 20.40 14.46
N ASP A 74 7.81 19.31 15.15
CA ASP A 74 9.16 18.78 15.36
C ASP A 74 9.12 17.26 15.12
N VAL A 75 9.35 16.87 13.87
CA VAL A 75 9.23 15.47 13.44
C VAL A 75 10.24 14.59 14.16
N PHE A 76 11.48 15.03 14.34
CA PHE A 76 12.51 14.26 15.05
C PHE A 76 12.06 13.92 16.48
N LYS A 77 11.61 14.93 17.25
CA LYS A 77 11.10 14.70 18.61
C LYS A 77 9.95 13.71 18.62
N ARG A 78 9.05 13.78 17.64
CA ARG A 78 7.90 12.89 17.54
C ARG A 78 8.28 11.45 17.17
N LEU A 79 9.20 11.26 16.24
CA LEU A 79 9.74 9.94 15.91
C LEU A 79 10.42 9.29 17.12
N TYR A 80 11.16 10.08 17.92
CA TYR A 80 11.80 9.59 19.13
C TYR A 80 10.80 9.11 20.18
N GLN A 81 9.65 9.80 20.31
CA GLN A 81 8.55 9.35 21.19
C GLN A 81 7.92 8.03 20.73
N HIS A 82 7.96 7.73 19.44
CA HIS A 82 7.38 6.50 18.87
C HIS A 82 8.30 5.28 18.96
N GLN A 83 9.44 5.38 19.64
CA GLN A 83 10.28 4.22 19.96
C GLN A 83 9.56 3.17 20.81
N GLU A 84 8.50 3.54 21.52
CA GLU A 84 7.62 2.63 22.27
C GLU A 84 6.79 1.68 21.38
N LYS A 85 6.64 1.98 20.08
CA LYS A 85 5.84 1.18 19.15
C LYS A 85 6.75 0.18 18.46
N ASP A 86 6.54 -1.09 18.72
CA ASP A 86 7.49 -2.11 18.26
C ASP A 86 7.33 -2.53 16.80
N PHE A 87 6.16 -2.28 16.21
CA PHE A 87 5.82 -2.76 14.85
C PHE A 87 6.69 -2.16 13.73
N TRP A 88 7.24 -0.96 13.92
CA TRP A 88 7.89 -0.22 12.82
C TRP A 88 9.40 -0.43 12.79
N THR A 89 9.92 -0.50 11.56
CA THR A 89 11.33 -0.72 11.24
C THR A 89 11.92 0.45 10.47
N GLU A 90 11.09 1.18 9.73
CA GLU A 90 11.50 2.29 8.87
C GLU A 90 10.56 3.47 9.06
N ALA A 91 11.10 4.69 9.00
CA ALA A 91 10.33 5.92 8.99
C ALA A 91 10.53 6.66 7.67
N LEU A 92 9.43 7.11 7.05
CA LEU A 92 9.48 8.12 5.99
C LEU A 92 9.10 9.48 6.58
N VAL A 93 9.84 10.53 6.25
CA VAL A 93 9.56 11.89 6.71
C VAL A 93 9.52 12.83 5.52
N PHE A 94 8.54 13.72 5.48
CA PHE A 94 8.43 14.74 4.46
C PHE A 94 8.25 16.12 5.09
N ILE A 95 9.16 17.03 4.72
CA ILE A 95 9.24 18.41 5.20
C ILE A 95 9.31 19.37 3.99
N SER A 96 9.23 20.68 4.26
CA SER A 96 9.49 21.72 3.28
C SER A 96 10.89 22.32 3.48
N LYS A 97 11.60 22.57 2.38
CA LYS A 97 12.93 23.21 2.37
C LYS A 97 12.87 24.71 2.69
N ASP A 98 11.75 25.33 2.36
CA ASP A 98 11.49 26.77 2.37
C ASP A 98 10.52 27.22 3.48
N GLU A 99 10.29 26.37 4.49
CA GLU A 99 9.46 26.67 5.68
C GLU A 99 7.98 27.00 5.35
N ASN A 100 7.49 26.52 4.21
CA ASN A 100 6.13 26.75 3.72
C ASN A 100 5.07 25.80 4.34
N LEU A 101 5.46 24.93 5.27
CA LEU A 101 4.52 24.07 6.02
C LEU A 101 4.26 24.65 7.41
N ASN A 102 2.99 24.95 7.69
CA ASN A 102 2.51 25.34 9.01
C ASN A 102 1.68 24.20 9.64
N LYS A 103 1.18 24.42 10.87
CA LYS A 103 0.37 23.42 11.59
C LYS A 103 -0.89 22.99 10.85
N ALA A 104 -1.59 23.91 10.20
CA ALA A 104 -2.81 23.61 9.46
C ALA A 104 -2.51 22.78 8.19
N HIS A 105 -1.41 23.09 7.51
CA HIS A 105 -0.92 22.36 6.33
C HIS A 105 -0.60 20.91 6.66
N ILE A 106 0.20 20.66 7.70
CA ILE A 106 0.59 19.28 8.07
C ILE A 106 -0.59 18.45 8.59
N LYS A 107 -1.55 19.08 9.30
CA LYS A 107 -2.81 18.41 9.66
C LYS A 107 -3.66 18.05 8.45
N TYR A 108 -3.71 18.92 7.44
CA TYR A 108 -4.44 18.63 6.21
C TYR A 108 -3.78 17.48 5.44
N LEU A 109 -2.45 17.50 5.33
CA LEU A 109 -1.67 16.42 4.72
C LEU A 109 -1.91 15.09 5.45
N GLU A 110 -1.79 15.08 6.79
CA GLU A 110 -2.07 13.89 7.60
C GLU A 110 -3.49 13.34 7.35
N PHE A 111 -4.52 14.20 7.39
CA PHE A 111 -5.90 13.83 7.09
C PHE A 111 -6.05 13.22 5.69
N SER A 112 -5.52 13.89 4.67
CA SER A 112 -5.62 13.44 3.28
C SER A 112 -4.91 12.10 3.08
N LEU A 113 -3.66 12.00 3.54
CA LEU A 113 -2.82 10.82 3.37
C LEU A 113 -3.37 9.63 4.17
N HIS A 114 -3.88 9.86 5.38
CA HIS A 114 -4.54 8.84 6.17
C HIS A 114 -5.76 8.26 5.44
N ASN A 115 -6.65 9.10 4.93
CA ASN A 115 -7.85 8.62 4.23
C ASN A 115 -7.48 7.88 2.94
N GLU A 116 -6.50 8.37 2.19
CA GLU A 116 -6.02 7.66 0.99
C GLU A 116 -5.38 6.30 1.31
N ALA A 117 -4.64 6.19 2.43
CA ALA A 117 -4.06 4.92 2.86
C ALA A 117 -5.14 3.91 3.30
N VAL A 118 -6.16 4.38 4.04
CA VAL A 118 -7.33 3.57 4.40
C VAL A 118 -8.10 3.13 3.15
N GLU A 119 -8.32 4.02 2.19
CA GLU A 119 -9.03 3.72 0.94
C GLU A 119 -8.22 2.77 0.03
N ALA A 120 -6.89 2.87 0.03
CA ALA A 120 -6.01 1.94 -0.68
C ALA A 120 -6.04 0.53 -0.07
N ASN A 121 -6.27 0.45 1.25
CA ASN A 121 -6.42 -0.78 2.02
C ASN A 121 -5.30 -1.80 1.74
N ARG A 122 -4.08 -1.30 1.58
CA ARG A 122 -2.91 -2.11 1.28
C ARG A 122 -2.05 -2.38 2.51
N TYR A 123 -1.90 -1.36 3.34
CA TYR A 123 -1.26 -1.44 4.65
C TYR A 123 -2.37 -1.37 5.70
N LYS A 124 -2.23 -2.14 6.78
CA LYS A 124 -3.04 -1.93 7.98
C LYS A 124 -2.68 -0.56 8.57
N VAL A 125 -3.65 0.36 8.61
CA VAL A 125 -3.43 1.67 9.23
C VAL A 125 -3.50 1.52 10.75
N PHE A 126 -2.40 1.81 11.45
CA PHE A 126 -2.26 1.61 12.89
C PHE A 126 -2.88 2.75 13.72
N ASN A 127 -3.16 3.90 13.12
CA ASN A 127 -3.75 5.03 13.82
C ASN A 127 -5.03 4.63 14.56
N SER A 128 -5.09 4.93 15.87
CA SER A 128 -6.28 4.64 16.68
C SER A 128 -7.45 5.56 16.37
N ASN A 129 -7.16 6.76 15.86
CA ASN A 129 -8.15 7.78 15.53
C ASN A 129 -7.94 8.27 14.10
N VAL A 130 -9.05 8.61 13.44
CA VAL A 130 -9.02 9.30 12.15
C VAL A 130 -8.58 10.75 12.38
N PRO A 131 -7.53 11.25 11.69
CA PRO A 131 -7.10 12.63 11.81
C PRO A 131 -8.22 13.61 11.45
N THR A 132 -8.25 14.77 12.09
CA THR A 132 -9.30 15.77 11.84
C THR A 132 -8.94 16.64 10.65
N LYS A 133 -9.89 16.86 9.73
CA LYS A 133 -9.72 17.81 8.63
C LYS A 133 -9.65 19.24 9.17
N PRO A 134 -8.55 19.98 9.00
CA PRO A 134 -8.49 21.38 9.40
C PRO A 134 -9.28 22.27 8.43
N ALA A 135 -9.69 23.44 8.90
CA ALA A 135 -10.25 24.49 8.06
C ALA A 135 -9.10 25.31 7.44
N ILE A 136 -8.86 25.13 6.15
CA ILE A 136 -7.91 25.89 5.33
C ILE A 136 -8.61 26.35 4.05
N SER A 137 -8.08 27.40 3.41
CA SER A 137 -8.63 27.97 2.18
C SER A 137 -8.53 27.01 0.99
N GLU A 138 -9.34 27.25 -0.05
CA GLU A 138 -9.28 26.48 -1.30
C GLU A 138 -7.89 26.55 -1.96
N ALA A 139 -7.25 27.71 -1.92
CA ALA A 139 -5.89 27.89 -2.44
C ALA A 139 -4.87 27.03 -1.67
N GLU A 140 -4.94 26.99 -0.34
CA GLU A 140 -4.07 26.14 0.48
C GLU A 140 -4.32 24.65 0.22
N ILE A 141 -5.58 24.24 0.03
CA ILE A 141 -5.94 22.86 -0.36
C ILE A 141 -5.29 22.48 -1.69
N ALA A 142 -5.33 23.36 -2.68
CA ALA A 142 -4.72 23.09 -3.99
C ALA A 142 -3.19 22.91 -3.88
N VAL A 143 -2.53 23.77 -3.10
CA VAL A 143 -1.07 23.67 -2.85
C VAL A 143 -0.74 22.37 -2.11
N MET A 144 -1.46 22.03 -1.05
CA MET A 144 -1.22 20.81 -0.27
C MET A 144 -1.54 19.54 -1.05
N SER A 145 -2.55 19.56 -1.93
CA SER A 145 -2.85 18.44 -2.83
C SER A 145 -1.70 18.21 -3.83
N GLY A 146 -1.10 19.29 -4.35
CA GLY A 146 0.11 19.22 -5.18
C GLY A 146 1.31 18.66 -4.42
N PHE A 147 1.51 19.11 -3.16
CA PHE A 147 2.54 18.58 -2.28
C PHE A 147 2.35 17.08 -2.02
N SER A 148 1.14 16.66 -1.63
CA SER A 148 0.76 15.25 -1.42
C SER A 148 1.01 14.40 -2.67
N THR A 149 0.68 14.91 -3.86
CA THR A 149 0.91 14.18 -5.12
C THR A 149 2.38 13.85 -5.34
N ASN A 150 3.27 14.82 -5.11
CA ASN A 150 4.72 14.63 -5.24
C ASN A 150 5.29 13.73 -4.12
N LEU A 151 4.79 13.90 -2.90
CA LEU A 151 5.13 13.05 -1.76
C LEU A 151 4.78 11.58 -2.07
N LYS A 152 3.56 11.29 -2.53
CA LYS A 152 3.10 9.92 -2.84
C LYS A 152 3.97 9.26 -3.92
N LEU A 153 4.40 10.04 -4.92
CA LEU A 153 5.33 9.56 -5.94
C LEU A 153 6.68 9.12 -5.32
N LEU A 154 7.22 9.92 -4.40
CA LEU A 154 8.47 9.58 -3.71
C LEU A 154 8.31 8.38 -2.79
N VAL A 155 7.17 8.26 -2.10
CA VAL A 155 6.86 7.08 -1.28
C VAL A 155 6.89 5.81 -2.14
N GLY A 156 6.24 5.82 -3.31
CA GLY A 156 6.29 4.70 -4.27
C GLY A 156 7.68 4.45 -4.83
N ALA A 157 8.43 5.50 -5.18
CA ALA A 157 9.80 5.38 -5.68
C ALA A 157 10.79 4.83 -4.65
N LEU A 158 10.53 5.04 -3.36
CA LEU A 158 11.28 4.44 -2.25
C LEU A 158 10.85 2.99 -1.95
N GLY A 159 9.88 2.44 -2.70
CA GLY A 159 9.44 1.05 -2.60
C GLY A 159 8.18 0.82 -1.78
N PHE A 160 7.55 1.87 -1.24
CA PHE A 160 6.37 1.75 -0.37
C PHE A 160 5.09 2.03 -1.14
N ARG A 161 4.15 1.08 -1.15
CA ARG A 161 2.93 1.17 -1.97
C ARG A 161 1.70 1.62 -1.19
N ILE A 162 1.89 2.43 -0.15
CA ILE A 162 0.87 2.80 0.85
C ILE A 162 -0.42 3.35 0.21
N PHE A 163 -0.31 4.10 -0.88
CA PHE A 163 -1.43 4.80 -1.54
C PHE A 163 -1.90 4.14 -2.83
N GLU A 164 -1.32 2.99 -3.18
CA GLU A 164 -1.72 2.26 -4.37
C GLU A 164 -2.87 1.33 -4.00
N LYS A 165 -4.07 1.67 -4.47
CA LYS A 165 -5.19 0.74 -4.42
C LYS A 165 -4.76 -0.57 -5.08
N LEU A 166 -5.14 -1.70 -4.49
CA LEU A 166 -5.02 -3.02 -5.12
C LEU A 166 -5.58 -3.04 -6.55
N THR A 167 -6.57 -2.18 -6.81
CA THR A 167 -7.24 -2.04 -8.10
C THR A 167 -6.64 -1.02 -9.06
N LYS A 168 -5.65 -0.21 -8.70
CA LYS A 168 -5.09 0.77 -9.66
C LYS A 168 -4.16 0.11 -10.69
N SER A 169 -3.75 -1.15 -10.45
CA SER A 169 -3.24 -2.01 -11.51
C SER A 169 -4.28 -2.17 -12.64
N LEU A 170 -5.59 -2.16 -12.33
CA LEU A 170 -6.72 -2.35 -13.23
C LEU A 170 -7.00 -1.14 -14.14
N THR A 171 -5.96 -0.54 -14.72
CA THR A 171 -6.17 0.28 -15.91
C THR A 171 -6.94 -0.53 -16.95
N SER A 172 -7.78 0.13 -17.73
CA SER A 172 -8.72 -0.45 -18.72
C SER A 172 -8.10 -1.30 -19.85
N LYS A 173 -6.81 -1.63 -19.73
CA LYS A 173 -6.05 -2.51 -20.62
C LYS A 173 -5.65 -3.85 -19.99
N GLN A 174 -5.94 -4.08 -18.70
CA GLN A 174 -5.63 -5.37 -18.09
C GLN A 174 -6.74 -6.38 -18.37
N ASP A 175 -6.33 -7.54 -18.88
CA ASP A 175 -7.18 -8.68 -19.13
C ASP A 175 -7.85 -9.17 -17.84
N LYS A 176 -9.18 -9.33 -17.91
CA LYS A 176 -9.99 -9.89 -16.83
C LYS A 176 -10.13 -11.39 -17.05
N TYR A 177 -9.69 -12.16 -16.07
CA TYR A 177 -9.80 -13.59 -16.08
C TYR A 177 -10.95 -14.04 -15.18
N LEU A 178 -11.73 -15.00 -15.66
CA LEU A 178 -12.92 -15.50 -15.02
C LEU A 178 -12.70 -16.94 -14.58
N ILE A 179 -13.24 -17.28 -13.42
CA ILE A 179 -13.53 -18.65 -13.01
C ILE A 179 -15.04 -18.75 -12.89
N ASP A 180 -15.61 -19.73 -13.61
CA ASP A 180 -16.95 -20.23 -13.37
C ASP A 180 -16.83 -21.75 -13.17
N ALA A 181 -17.04 -22.19 -11.93
CA ALA A 181 -16.74 -23.54 -11.51
C ALA A 181 -17.81 -24.14 -10.60
N ALA A 182 -17.75 -25.46 -10.47
CA ALA A 182 -18.65 -26.22 -9.61
C ALA A 182 -18.65 -25.70 -8.16
N ARG A 183 -19.72 -26.01 -7.43
CA ARG A 183 -19.96 -25.56 -6.04
C ARG A 183 -20.16 -24.03 -5.89
N GLY A 184 -20.52 -23.36 -6.98
CA GLY A 184 -20.94 -21.95 -6.97
C GLY A 184 -19.80 -20.94 -6.96
N ALA A 185 -18.58 -21.36 -7.29
CA ALA A 185 -17.45 -20.46 -7.43
C ALA A 185 -17.58 -19.66 -8.73
N VAL A 186 -17.75 -18.34 -8.62
CA VAL A 186 -17.83 -17.42 -9.76
C VAL A 186 -16.97 -16.21 -9.42
N ALA A 187 -15.77 -16.12 -9.97
CA ALA A 187 -14.81 -15.10 -9.58
C ALA A 187 -14.19 -14.41 -10.78
N THR A 188 -13.89 -13.13 -10.61
CA THR A 188 -13.11 -12.35 -11.57
C THR A 188 -11.78 -11.99 -10.95
N GLY A 189 -10.72 -12.22 -11.70
CA GLY A 189 -9.34 -12.07 -11.28
C GLY A 189 -8.53 -11.31 -12.31
N ILE A 190 -7.52 -10.58 -11.84
CA ILE A 190 -6.69 -9.74 -12.71
C ILE A 190 -5.23 -9.94 -12.32
N MET A 191 -4.40 -10.20 -13.33
CA MET A 191 -2.96 -10.31 -13.17
C MET A 191 -2.35 -8.93 -12.95
N THR A 192 -1.56 -8.78 -11.90
CA THR A 192 -0.80 -7.57 -11.61
C THR A 192 0.69 -7.91 -11.54
N THR A 193 1.55 -6.89 -11.53
CA THR A 193 3.00 -7.09 -11.33
C THR A 193 3.36 -7.63 -9.93
N GLU A 194 2.38 -7.79 -9.04
CA GLU A 194 2.56 -8.11 -7.62
C GLU A 194 1.97 -9.47 -7.24
N GLY A 195 1.22 -10.07 -8.16
CA GLY A 195 0.47 -11.29 -7.94
C GLY A 195 -0.87 -11.24 -8.65
N PHE A 196 -1.89 -11.81 -8.02
CA PHE A 196 -3.18 -12.00 -8.65
C PHE A 196 -4.30 -11.45 -7.77
N VAL A 197 -5.00 -10.42 -8.25
CA VAL A 197 -6.06 -9.76 -7.52
C VAL A 197 -7.41 -10.38 -7.87
N VAL A 198 -8.12 -10.92 -6.88
CA VAL A 198 -9.54 -11.29 -7.03
C VAL A 198 -10.39 -10.10 -6.66
N VAL A 199 -11.29 -9.70 -7.55
CA VAL A 199 -12.06 -8.46 -7.41
C VAL A 199 -13.24 -8.62 -6.45
N LYS A 200 -13.62 -7.53 -5.82
CA LYS A 200 -14.84 -7.41 -5.00
C LYS A 200 -16.07 -7.93 -5.75
N GLY A 201 -16.93 -8.66 -5.04
CA GLY A 201 -18.13 -9.29 -5.59
C GLY A 201 -17.90 -10.68 -6.20
N SER A 202 -16.65 -11.13 -6.27
CA SER A 202 -16.33 -12.52 -6.64
C SER A 202 -16.84 -13.49 -5.58
N LYS A 203 -17.25 -14.69 -5.99
CA LYS A 203 -17.80 -15.74 -5.15
C LYS A 203 -16.85 -16.94 -5.07
N ILE A 204 -16.63 -17.41 -3.84
CA ILE A 204 -15.91 -18.66 -3.60
C ILE A 204 -16.88 -19.85 -3.57
N ALA A 205 -16.37 -21.05 -3.83
CA ALA A 205 -17.12 -22.28 -3.70
C ALA A 205 -17.75 -22.40 -2.30
N SER A 206 -18.95 -22.96 -2.19
CA SER A 206 -19.63 -23.14 -0.89
C SER A 206 -18.94 -24.15 0.03
N THR A 207 -18.17 -25.09 -0.54
CA THR A 207 -17.51 -26.18 0.19
C THR A 207 -16.08 -26.42 -0.30
N GLU A 208 -15.25 -26.94 0.60
CA GLU A 208 -13.89 -27.41 0.32
C GLU A 208 -13.88 -28.92 0.10
N VAL A 209 -12.96 -29.40 -0.75
CA VAL A 209 -12.70 -30.85 -0.85
C VAL A 209 -11.74 -31.29 0.26
N PRO A 210 -11.88 -32.51 0.81
CA PRO A 210 -10.99 -33.00 1.88
C PRO A 210 -9.51 -32.98 1.48
N SER A 211 -9.21 -33.25 0.20
CA SER A 211 -7.87 -33.29 -0.39
C SER A 211 -7.22 -31.92 -0.62
N MET A 212 -7.91 -30.82 -0.30
CA MET A 212 -7.33 -29.48 -0.39
C MET A 212 -6.17 -29.34 0.63
N PRO A 213 -4.99 -28.85 0.20
CA PRO A 213 -3.86 -28.62 1.08
C PRO A 213 -4.20 -27.72 2.27
N GLU A 214 -3.65 -28.05 3.44
CA GLU A 214 -3.95 -27.37 4.70
C GLU A 214 -3.57 -25.87 4.68
N SER A 215 -2.52 -25.51 3.95
CA SER A 215 -2.12 -24.11 3.75
C SER A 215 -3.23 -23.27 3.10
N PHE A 216 -3.92 -23.82 2.11
CA PHE A 216 -5.02 -23.11 1.43
C PHE A 216 -6.29 -23.09 2.28
N LYS A 217 -6.57 -24.15 3.07
CA LYS A 217 -7.67 -24.14 4.03
C LYS A 217 -7.48 -23.06 5.09
N LYS A 218 -6.28 -22.97 5.66
CA LYS A 218 -5.90 -21.90 6.61
C LYS A 218 -6.06 -20.53 5.98
N LYS A 219 -5.60 -20.34 4.73
CA LYS A 219 -5.76 -19.05 4.03
C LYS A 219 -7.23 -18.70 3.78
N ARG A 220 -8.07 -19.67 3.39
CA ARG A 220 -9.51 -19.49 3.20
C ARG A 220 -10.23 -19.16 4.51
N ALA A 221 -9.92 -19.87 5.59
CA ALA A 221 -10.42 -19.56 6.92
C ALA A 221 -9.98 -18.17 7.41
N GLN A 222 -8.71 -17.80 7.16
CA GLN A 222 -8.17 -16.48 7.50
C GLN A 222 -8.96 -15.37 6.82
N ILE A 223 -9.14 -15.40 5.50
CA ILE A 223 -9.84 -14.33 4.79
C ILE A 223 -11.32 -14.23 5.18
N ILE A 224 -11.96 -15.36 5.54
CA ILE A 224 -13.32 -15.35 6.10
C ILE A 224 -13.32 -14.69 7.49
N SER A 225 -12.39 -15.06 8.37
CA SER A 225 -12.29 -14.48 9.72
C SER A 225 -11.98 -12.98 9.71
N GLU A 226 -11.32 -12.51 8.65
CA GLU A 226 -10.98 -11.10 8.42
C GLU A 226 -12.10 -10.32 7.72
N ASN A 227 -13.28 -10.92 7.52
CA ASN A 227 -14.42 -10.34 6.80
C ASN A 227 -14.09 -9.89 5.36
N VAL A 228 -13.00 -10.40 4.77
CA VAL A 228 -12.68 -10.24 3.35
C VAL A 228 -13.70 -11.02 2.51
N VAL A 229 -14.18 -12.15 3.03
CA VAL A 229 -15.27 -12.92 2.44
C VAL A 229 -16.40 -13.08 3.45
N ILE A 230 -17.61 -12.65 3.08
CA ILE A 230 -18.84 -12.82 3.86
C ILE A 230 -19.87 -13.49 2.95
N ASP A 231 -20.61 -14.47 3.46
CA ASP A 231 -21.62 -15.21 2.68
C ASP A 231 -21.08 -15.75 1.34
N PHE A 232 -19.83 -16.22 1.36
CA PHE A 232 -19.08 -16.72 0.20
C PHE A 232 -18.75 -15.67 -0.88
N GLU A 233 -18.91 -14.38 -0.60
CA GLU A 233 -18.61 -13.28 -1.52
C GLU A 233 -17.50 -12.36 -1.00
N PHE A 234 -16.56 -11.97 -1.87
CA PHE A 234 -15.49 -11.03 -1.55
C PHE A 234 -16.06 -9.63 -1.33
N THR A 235 -15.88 -9.08 -0.12
CA THR A 235 -16.35 -7.75 0.27
C THR A 235 -15.48 -6.61 -0.25
N GLN A 236 -14.25 -6.96 -0.66
CA GLN A 236 -13.20 -6.08 -1.14
C GLN A 236 -12.28 -6.84 -2.09
N ASP A 237 -11.49 -6.11 -2.88
CA ASP A 237 -10.46 -6.70 -3.71
C ASP A 237 -9.38 -7.35 -2.83
N TYR A 238 -8.89 -8.51 -3.23
CA TYR A 238 -7.91 -9.26 -2.44
C TYR A 238 -6.75 -9.75 -3.29
N LEU A 239 -5.53 -9.36 -2.90
CA LEU A 239 -4.30 -9.79 -3.55
C LEU A 239 -3.85 -11.16 -3.02
N PHE A 240 -3.69 -12.09 -3.94
CA PHE A 240 -3.03 -13.37 -3.70
C PHE A 240 -1.60 -13.33 -4.22
N SER A 241 -0.71 -14.07 -3.55
CA SER A 241 0.70 -14.21 -3.95
C SER A 241 0.89 -14.89 -5.31
N SER A 242 -0.12 -15.61 -5.81
CA SER A 242 -0.07 -16.21 -7.14
C SER A 242 -1.48 -16.51 -7.68
N PRO A 243 -1.64 -16.65 -9.01
CA PRO A 243 -2.90 -17.09 -9.63
C PRO A 243 -3.37 -18.46 -9.13
N SER A 244 -2.44 -19.38 -8.85
CA SER A 244 -2.75 -20.73 -8.35
C SER A 244 -3.28 -20.69 -6.92
N THR A 245 -2.71 -19.85 -6.06
CA THR A 245 -3.24 -19.63 -4.70
C THR A 245 -4.67 -19.09 -4.78
N ALA A 246 -4.91 -18.10 -5.65
CA ALA A 246 -6.23 -17.51 -5.85
C ALA A 246 -7.25 -18.55 -6.34
N ALA A 247 -6.91 -19.31 -7.39
CA ALA A 247 -7.79 -20.35 -7.94
C ALA A 247 -8.11 -21.42 -6.89
N ALA A 248 -7.12 -21.85 -6.10
CA ALA A 248 -7.32 -22.90 -5.12
C ALA A 248 -8.28 -22.47 -4.00
N VAL A 249 -8.12 -21.23 -3.51
CA VAL A 249 -8.99 -20.65 -2.48
C VAL A 249 -10.40 -20.42 -3.01
N VAL A 250 -10.54 -19.87 -4.22
CA VAL A 250 -11.83 -19.62 -4.86
C VAL A 250 -12.59 -20.91 -5.13
N MET A 251 -11.93 -21.94 -5.67
CA MET A 251 -12.60 -23.19 -6.07
C MET A 251 -12.76 -24.21 -4.93
N GLY A 252 -12.16 -23.96 -3.76
CA GLY A 252 -12.16 -24.88 -2.62
C GLY A 252 -11.47 -26.22 -2.91
N ARG A 253 -10.47 -26.24 -3.78
CA ARG A 253 -9.67 -27.43 -4.14
C ARG A 253 -8.30 -27.02 -4.67
N SER A 254 -7.36 -27.96 -4.79
CA SER A 254 -6.15 -27.71 -5.58
C SER A 254 -6.52 -27.35 -7.03
N ALA A 255 -5.93 -26.27 -7.53
CA ALA A 255 -6.24 -25.71 -8.84
C ALA A 255 -4.96 -25.11 -9.44
N ASN A 256 -4.75 -25.29 -10.75
CA ASN A 256 -3.66 -24.66 -11.46
C ASN A 256 -4.16 -23.32 -12.03
N GLY A 257 -3.72 -22.21 -11.44
CA GLY A 257 -4.20 -20.88 -11.81
C GLY A 257 -4.00 -20.57 -13.29
N LEU A 258 -2.91 -21.04 -13.90
CA LEU A 258 -2.63 -20.79 -15.32
C LEU A 258 -3.67 -21.41 -16.26
N LYS A 259 -4.40 -22.46 -15.82
CA LYS A 259 -5.42 -23.15 -16.64
C LYS A 259 -6.85 -22.76 -16.27
N GLU A 260 -7.07 -22.42 -15.02
CA GLU A 260 -8.42 -22.23 -14.46
C GLU A 260 -8.92 -20.80 -14.68
N TRP A 261 -8.02 -19.82 -14.64
CA TRP A 261 -8.31 -18.43 -14.96
C TRP A 261 -8.38 -18.25 -16.49
N LYS A 262 -9.55 -17.86 -17.01
CA LYS A 262 -9.80 -17.75 -18.46
C LYS A 262 -10.31 -16.40 -18.89
N LEU A 263 -9.92 -15.95 -20.07
CA LEU A 263 -10.49 -14.77 -20.72
C LEU A 263 -11.92 -15.04 -21.22
N GLU A 264 -12.63 -13.98 -21.61
CA GLU A 264 -13.96 -14.10 -22.21
C GLU A 264 -13.97 -14.95 -23.49
N ASP A 265 -12.85 -14.99 -24.22
CA ASP A 265 -12.67 -15.82 -25.42
C ASP A 265 -12.36 -17.31 -25.10
N GLY A 266 -12.24 -17.65 -23.82
CA GLY A 266 -11.97 -19.00 -23.32
C GLY A 266 -10.49 -19.40 -23.26
N SER A 267 -9.58 -18.54 -23.73
CA SER A 267 -8.13 -18.76 -23.58
C SER A 267 -7.73 -18.67 -22.11
N ASN A 268 -6.77 -19.51 -21.69
CA ASN A 268 -6.33 -19.52 -20.30
C ASN A 268 -5.14 -18.58 -20.07
N LEU A 269 -4.96 -18.17 -18.82
CA LEU A 269 -3.90 -17.27 -18.39
C LEU A 269 -2.50 -17.70 -18.88
N GLY A 270 -2.18 -19.00 -18.82
CA GLY A 270 -0.87 -19.51 -19.26
C GLY A 270 -0.65 -19.44 -20.77
N GLU A 271 -1.70 -19.49 -21.59
CA GLU A 271 -1.62 -19.28 -23.05
C GLU A 271 -1.41 -17.81 -23.41
N ASN A 272 -1.88 -16.90 -22.56
CA ASN A 272 -1.72 -15.46 -22.78
C ASN A 272 -0.30 -15.01 -22.39
N GLU A 273 0.23 -15.49 -21.27
CA GLU A 273 1.62 -15.18 -20.82
C GLU A 273 2.71 -15.60 -21.83
N GLN A 274 2.43 -16.54 -22.73
CA GLN A 274 3.39 -16.99 -23.76
C GLN A 274 3.37 -16.14 -25.04
N LYS A 275 2.37 -15.25 -25.20
CA LYS A 275 2.21 -14.41 -26.39
C LYS A 275 2.82 -13.01 -26.24
N ASP A 276 3.09 -12.58 -25.01
CA ASP A 276 3.83 -11.36 -24.67
C ASP A 276 5.35 -11.62 -24.52
#